data_AF-A0A6P4YQU6-F1
#
_entry.id   AF-A0A6P4YQU6-F1
#
_cell.length_a   1.000
_cell.length_b   1.000
_cell.length_c   1.000
_cell.angle_alpha   90.00
_cell.angle_beta   90.00
_cell.angle_gamma   90.00
#
_symmetry.space_group_name_H-M   'P 1'
#
loop_
_entity.id
_entity.type
_entity.pdbx_description
1 polymer ?
#
loop_
_entity_poly.entity_id
_entity_poly.type
_entity_poly.pdbx_seq_one_letter_code
_entity_poly.pdbx_strand_id
1 'polypeptide(L)'
;MESTSPSTGGSNPAITGEFGAIALAWVIPFLFFLVLWIVLIVCCFFCEERCKPVRDKIGLERKYRELMGKKNKLDNTTISFAASDARMSTRSKVFSTMSPDRQAMLRTYRNTIIDNMKSPTTVASYLAQEGVIHSATLNAVISQPTPEDKSKKLLDALPSYDDESYGCLCASLREQEKLHWLADTLEGEGLSVDKKKQIANHRNLLVNKMDPDTIVEHLSNNKVFTGHMANCCLGAKSREDKNKRILHLLPSRSDRDFGLFCTALRTDDKSAYLADLLEGEGVNLNTRIMDEEAATVKSAVPMQSAMKANTTTGSTGEGLNSGIDLSPNVKMDAGQELGSVGPAPGRLMSAVSSAVVPVSMPVILEVSGEVDGAQWLYNGESLARRPGFRATSDGFLHELHIDCMTPDLDGTYTCQGRAPDGGTVSCEIKVTTVE
;
A
#
# COMPACT_ATOMS: atom_id res chain seq x y z
N MET A 1 -85.44 -49.01 10.46
CA MET A 1 -84.59 -47.81 10.42
C MET A 1 -83.79 -47.90 9.13
N GLU A 2 -84.01 -46.91 8.27
CA GLU A 2 -83.60 -46.80 6.88
C GLU A 2 -82.12 -47.07 6.59
N SER A 3 -81.89 -47.85 5.54
CA SER A 3 -80.61 -47.97 4.83
C SER A 3 -80.91 -47.88 3.34
N THR A 4 -80.72 -46.70 2.76
CA THR A 4 -80.96 -46.40 1.34
C THR A 4 -79.65 -46.05 0.65
N SER A 5 -79.26 -46.91 -0.26
CA SER A 5 -78.21 -46.73 -1.27
C SER A 5 -78.72 -45.97 -2.50
N PRO A 6 -77.86 -45.17 -3.16
CA PRO A 6 -77.99 -44.89 -4.60
C PRO A 6 -76.70 -45.28 -5.35
N SER A 7 -76.74 -46.11 -6.39
CA SER A 7 -77.29 -45.88 -7.75
C SER A 7 -76.44 -44.89 -8.57
N THR A 8 -75.61 -45.48 -9.42
CA THR A 8 -74.79 -44.90 -10.48
C THR A 8 -75.64 -44.46 -11.66
N GLY A 9 -75.53 -43.19 -12.07
CA GLY A 9 -76.06 -42.66 -13.32
C GLY A 9 -74.98 -41.84 -14.03
N GLY A 10 -74.44 -42.37 -15.13
CA GLY A 10 -73.46 -41.71 -15.98
C GLY A 10 -74.10 -40.82 -17.03
N SER A 11 -73.48 -39.66 -17.27
CA SER A 11 -73.69 -38.83 -18.45
C SER A 11 -72.35 -38.20 -18.85
N ASN A 12 -71.88 -38.56 -20.04
CA ASN A 12 -70.71 -37.98 -20.69
C ASN A 12 -71.07 -36.63 -21.33
N PRO A 13 -70.36 -35.53 -21.06
CA PRO A 13 -70.37 -34.36 -21.93
C PRO A 13 -69.28 -34.49 -23.00
N ALA A 14 -69.70 -34.34 -24.26
CA ALA A 14 -68.83 -34.18 -25.41
C ALA A 14 -68.01 -32.89 -25.27
N ILE A 15 -66.68 -33.02 -25.21
CA ILE A 15 -65.73 -31.91 -25.23
C ILE A 15 -65.44 -31.59 -26.70
N THR A 16 -66.19 -30.65 -27.25
CA THR A 16 -65.89 -30.00 -28.53
C THR A 16 -64.73 -29.02 -28.34
N GLY A 17 -63.75 -29.10 -29.25
CA GLY A 17 -62.43 -28.49 -29.13
C GLY A 17 -62.41 -26.96 -29.21
N GLU A 18 -61.78 -26.36 -28.20
CA GLU A 18 -61.34 -24.96 -28.18
C GLU A 18 -59.89 -24.83 -27.64
N PHE A 19 -59.04 -25.86 -27.83
CA PHE A 19 -57.66 -25.88 -27.34
C PHE A 19 -56.64 -25.09 -28.19
N GLY A 20 -57.08 -24.37 -29.24
CA GLY A 20 -56.17 -23.73 -30.19
C GLY A 20 -55.63 -22.35 -29.79
N ALA A 21 -56.37 -21.58 -28.97
CA ALA A 21 -56.05 -20.16 -28.78
C ALA A 21 -55.11 -19.87 -27.60
N ILE A 22 -55.12 -20.70 -26.55
CA ILE A 22 -54.33 -20.43 -25.33
C ILE A 22 -52.86 -20.84 -25.51
N ALA A 23 -52.56 -21.81 -26.36
CA ALA A 23 -51.18 -22.25 -26.62
C ALA A 23 -50.33 -21.16 -27.31
N LEU A 24 -50.92 -20.34 -28.19
CA LEU A 24 -50.18 -19.29 -28.92
C LEU A 24 -49.73 -18.15 -28.01
N ALA A 25 -50.45 -17.87 -26.92
CA ALA A 25 -50.09 -16.81 -25.97
C ALA A 25 -48.77 -17.09 -25.23
N TRP A 26 -48.39 -18.37 -25.07
CA TRP A 26 -47.15 -18.76 -24.39
C TRP A 26 -45.99 -19.06 -25.35
N VAL A 27 -46.29 -19.43 -26.59
CA VAL A 27 -45.26 -19.73 -27.61
C VAL A 27 -44.53 -18.46 -28.05
N ILE A 28 -45.23 -17.32 -28.18
CA ILE A 28 -44.62 -16.07 -28.66
C ILE A 28 -43.57 -15.52 -27.67
N PRO A 29 -43.84 -15.40 -26.34
CA PRO A 29 -42.83 -14.99 -25.37
C PRO A 29 -41.65 -15.98 -25.31
N PHE A 30 -41.92 -17.29 -25.37
CA PHE A 30 -40.88 -18.30 -25.32
C PHE A 30 -39.92 -18.22 -26.51
N LEU A 31 -40.44 -18.03 -27.73
CA LEU A 31 -39.62 -17.82 -28.91
C LEU A 31 -38.80 -16.52 -28.83
N PHE A 32 -39.36 -15.45 -28.25
CA PHE A 32 -38.63 -14.20 -28.04
C PHE A 32 -37.45 -14.38 -27.08
N PHE A 33 -37.65 -15.07 -25.95
CA PHE A 33 -36.57 -15.40 -25.01
C PHE A 33 -35.51 -16.32 -25.64
N LEU A 34 -35.92 -17.29 -26.45
CA LEU A 34 -35.00 -18.18 -27.16
C LEU A 34 -34.10 -17.40 -28.14
N VAL A 35 -34.69 -16.48 -28.92
CA VAL A 35 -33.93 -15.63 -29.85
C VAL A 35 -32.98 -14.71 -29.11
N LEU A 36 -33.41 -14.07 -28.01
CA LEU A 36 -32.55 -13.21 -27.19
C LEU A 36 -31.36 -13.99 -26.61
N TRP A 37 -31.60 -15.22 -26.15
CA TRP A 37 -30.57 -16.09 -25.60
C TRP A 37 -29.55 -16.53 -26.68
N ILE A 38 -30.03 -16.86 -27.88
CA ILE A 38 -29.16 -17.18 -29.03
C ILE A 38 -28.32 -15.96 -29.42
N VAL A 39 -28.90 -14.75 -29.46
CA VAL A 39 -28.16 -13.51 -29.74
C VAL A 39 -27.07 -13.27 -28.70
N LEU A 40 -27.36 -13.47 -27.40
CA LEU A 40 -26.36 -13.34 -26.34
C LEU A 40 -25.21 -14.36 -26.50
N ILE A 41 -25.52 -15.62 -26.83
CA ILE A 41 -24.49 -16.64 -27.09
C ILE A 41 -23.63 -16.26 -28.29
N VAL A 42 -24.25 -15.83 -29.39
CA VAL A 42 -23.54 -15.41 -30.60
C VAL A 42 -22.68 -14.18 -30.30
N CYS A 43 -23.19 -13.19 -29.56
CA CYS A 43 -22.41 -12.03 -29.11
C CYS A 43 -21.20 -12.44 -28.23
N CYS A 44 -21.37 -13.42 -27.34
CA CYS A 44 -20.26 -13.96 -26.54
C CYS A 44 -19.20 -14.65 -27.42
N PHE A 45 -19.62 -15.48 -28.38
CA PHE A 45 -18.71 -16.15 -29.33
C PHE A 45 -17.96 -15.15 -30.22
N PHE A 46 -18.64 -14.13 -30.73
CA PHE A 46 -18.00 -13.10 -31.56
C PHE A 46 -17.11 -12.14 -30.74
N CYS A 47 -17.41 -11.89 -29.46
CA CYS A 47 -16.50 -11.17 -28.56
C CYS A 47 -15.21 -11.96 -28.32
N GLU A 48 -15.29 -13.29 -28.22
CA GLU A 48 -14.13 -14.15 -28.03
C GLU A 48 -13.21 -14.19 -29.27
N GLU A 49 -13.78 -14.12 -30.47
CA GLU A 49 -12.97 -14.08 -31.70
C GLU A 49 -12.35 -12.70 -31.98
N ARG A 50 -13.03 -11.60 -31.66
CA ARG A 50 -12.48 -10.24 -31.87
C ARG A 50 -11.49 -9.78 -30.79
N CYS A 51 -11.38 -10.47 -29.65
CA CYS A 51 -10.36 -10.19 -28.64
C CYS A 51 -9.03 -10.93 -28.84
N LYS A 52 -8.87 -11.69 -29.94
CA LYS A 52 -7.63 -12.45 -30.21
C LYS A 52 -6.38 -11.61 -30.57
N PRO A 53 -6.40 -10.36 -31.10
CA PRO A 53 -5.15 -9.71 -31.51
C PRO A 53 -4.36 -9.09 -30.35
N VAL A 54 -4.81 -9.20 -29.09
CA VAL A 54 -4.03 -8.79 -27.90
C VAL A 54 -3.40 -10.00 -27.19
N ARG A 55 -3.58 -11.22 -27.73
CA ARG A 55 -3.02 -12.47 -27.17
C ARG A 55 -1.69 -12.90 -27.78
N ASP A 56 -1.07 -12.07 -28.62
CA ASP A 56 0.27 -12.34 -29.18
C ASP A 56 1.43 -11.72 -28.38
N LYS A 57 1.14 -10.98 -27.30
CA LYS A 57 2.13 -10.62 -26.26
C LYS A 57 2.20 -11.60 -25.08
N ILE A 58 1.42 -12.69 -25.12
CA ILE A 58 1.49 -13.83 -24.17
C ILE A 58 2.45 -14.93 -24.68
N GLY A 59 3.40 -14.56 -25.56
CA GLY A 59 4.45 -15.47 -26.05
C GLY A 59 5.48 -15.88 -24.99
N LEU A 60 5.54 -15.18 -23.84
CA LEU A 60 6.46 -15.49 -22.75
C LEU A 60 5.92 -16.61 -21.83
N GLU A 61 4.62 -16.58 -21.53
CA GLU A 61 3.92 -17.54 -20.66
C GLU A 61 3.88 -18.95 -21.25
N ARG A 62 3.72 -19.10 -22.58
CA ARG A 62 3.68 -20.43 -23.22
C ARG A 62 5.06 -21.09 -23.21
N LYS A 63 6.14 -20.31 -23.34
CA LYS A 63 7.52 -20.80 -23.27
C LYS A 63 7.92 -21.18 -21.84
N TYR A 64 7.42 -20.45 -20.84
CA TYR A 64 7.61 -20.79 -19.42
C TYR A 64 6.83 -22.07 -19.03
N ARG A 65 5.60 -22.23 -19.52
CA ARG A 65 4.76 -23.40 -19.25
C ARG A 65 5.25 -24.66 -19.99
N GLU A 66 5.85 -24.55 -21.18
CA GLU A 66 6.52 -25.67 -21.85
C GLU A 66 7.84 -26.10 -21.19
N LEU A 67 8.59 -25.15 -20.60
CA LEU A 67 9.80 -25.47 -19.82
C LEU A 67 9.46 -26.15 -18.49
N MET A 68 8.37 -25.74 -17.82
CA MET A 68 7.93 -26.34 -16.55
C MET A 68 7.11 -27.62 -16.75
N GLY A 69 6.32 -27.73 -17.82
CA GLY A 69 5.48 -28.89 -18.13
C GLY A 69 6.26 -30.15 -18.56
N LYS A 70 7.52 -30.01 -18.98
CA LYS A 70 8.41 -31.15 -19.27
C LYS A 70 9.01 -31.79 -18.00
N LYS A 71 8.89 -31.16 -16.84
CA LYS A 71 9.44 -31.68 -15.58
C LYS A 71 8.45 -32.62 -14.84
N ASN A 72 7.15 -32.51 -15.11
CA ASN A 72 6.10 -33.28 -14.41
C ASN A 72 5.58 -34.50 -15.19
N LYS A 73 6.34 -35.00 -16.18
CA LYS A 73 6.01 -36.25 -16.91
C LYS A 73 7.02 -37.37 -16.69
N LEU A 74 7.80 -37.28 -15.61
CA LEU A 74 8.39 -38.44 -14.95
C LEU A 74 7.85 -38.43 -13.52
N ASP A 75 7.56 -39.60 -12.98
CA ASP A 75 7.22 -39.86 -11.58
C ASP A 75 5.73 -39.79 -11.24
N ASN A 76 4.99 -40.75 -11.79
CA ASN A 76 3.92 -41.40 -11.05
C ASN A 76 4.20 -42.90 -10.99
N THR A 77 5.24 -43.27 -10.25
CA THR A 77 5.53 -44.65 -9.86
C THR A 77 5.85 -44.67 -8.37
N THR A 78 4.90 -45.21 -7.62
CA THR A 78 5.01 -45.91 -6.33
C THR A 78 6.17 -45.54 -5.40
N ILE A 79 5.77 -44.95 -4.28
CA ILE A 79 6.54 -44.72 -3.05
C ILE A 79 7.34 -45.97 -2.65
N SER A 80 8.66 -45.89 -2.78
CA SER A 80 9.60 -46.61 -1.92
C SER A 80 10.78 -45.68 -1.63
N PHE A 81 11.04 -45.47 -0.34
CA PHE A 81 12.19 -44.73 0.16
C PHE A 81 13.46 -45.50 -0.19
N ALA A 82 14.17 -45.06 -1.23
CA ALA A 82 15.54 -45.45 -1.49
C ALA A 82 16.32 -44.23 -1.99
N ALA A 83 17.44 -43.97 -1.32
CA ALA A 83 18.36 -42.86 -1.53
C ALA A 83 18.70 -42.65 -3.02
N SER A 84 18.27 -41.52 -3.58
CA SER A 84 18.74 -41.03 -4.87
C SER A 84 19.75 -39.91 -4.64
N ASP A 85 21.00 -40.32 -4.52
CA ASP A 85 22.16 -39.45 -4.46
C ASP A 85 22.46 -38.83 -5.84
N ALA A 86 22.59 -37.50 -5.83
CA ALA A 86 23.53 -36.69 -6.59
C ALA A 86 23.67 -36.88 -8.12
N ARG A 87 22.90 -36.08 -8.87
CA ARG A 87 23.45 -35.27 -9.99
C ARG A 87 23.05 -33.81 -9.84
N MET A 88 23.41 -33.21 -8.71
CA MET A 88 23.54 -31.76 -8.63
C MET A 88 24.80 -31.38 -9.41
N SER A 89 24.61 -30.85 -10.61
CA SER A 89 25.63 -30.08 -11.31
C SER A 89 26.09 -28.98 -10.36
N THR A 90 27.28 -29.14 -9.78
CA THR A 90 27.94 -28.16 -8.89
C THR A 90 28.44 -26.99 -9.72
N ARG A 91 27.52 -26.31 -10.41
CA ARG A 91 27.77 -24.97 -10.92
C ARG A 91 27.67 -24.09 -9.68
N SER A 92 28.82 -23.68 -9.16
CA SER A 92 28.92 -22.68 -8.09
C SER A 92 28.19 -21.41 -8.59
N LYS A 93 26.89 -21.33 -8.31
CA LYS A 93 26.06 -20.17 -8.60
C LYS A 93 26.55 -19.16 -7.58
N VAL A 94 27.29 -18.14 -8.05
CA VAL A 94 27.63 -17.00 -7.21
C VAL A 94 26.30 -16.48 -6.69
N PHE A 95 26.08 -16.59 -5.38
CA PHE A 95 24.87 -16.13 -4.75
C PHE A 95 24.85 -14.61 -4.87
N SER A 96 24.06 -14.11 -5.83
CA SER A 96 23.76 -12.68 -5.90
C SER A 96 22.79 -12.38 -4.78
N THR A 97 23.04 -11.33 -4.00
CA THR A 97 22.06 -10.80 -3.08
C THR A 97 20.95 -10.10 -3.86
N MET A 98 19.78 -9.94 -3.23
CA MET A 98 18.60 -9.28 -3.79
C MET A 98 18.95 -7.83 -4.16
N SER A 99 18.45 -7.36 -5.28
CA SER A 99 18.64 -5.97 -5.73
C SER A 99 18.13 -4.97 -4.68
N PRO A 100 18.82 -3.82 -4.50
CA PRO A 100 18.43 -2.81 -3.51
C PRO A 100 16.98 -2.34 -3.63
N ASP A 101 16.48 -2.22 -4.87
CA ASP A 101 15.10 -1.77 -5.14
C ASP A 101 14.06 -2.75 -4.58
N ARG A 102 14.28 -4.05 -4.77
CA ARG A 102 13.40 -5.10 -4.23
C ARG A 102 13.49 -5.20 -2.71
N GLN A 103 14.68 -5.00 -2.15
CA GLN A 103 14.83 -4.91 -0.69
C GLN A 103 14.06 -3.70 -0.14
N ALA A 104 14.12 -2.54 -0.80
CA ALA A 104 13.36 -1.37 -0.42
C ALA A 104 11.85 -1.62 -0.50
N MET A 105 11.38 -2.36 -1.50
CA MET A 105 9.98 -2.80 -1.62
C MET A 105 9.56 -3.72 -0.46
N LEU A 106 10.36 -4.73 -0.12
CA LEU A 106 10.09 -5.59 1.04
C LEU A 106 10.02 -4.79 2.34
N ARG A 107 10.93 -3.84 2.55
CA ARG A 107 10.94 -2.97 3.74
C ARG A 107 9.70 -2.08 3.79
N THR A 108 9.36 -1.43 2.68
CA THR A 108 8.20 -0.53 2.57
C THR A 108 6.88 -1.25 2.87
N TYR A 109 6.72 -2.47 2.36
CA TYR A 109 5.48 -3.24 2.52
C TYR A 109 5.56 -4.32 3.61
N ARG A 110 6.61 -4.32 4.44
CA ARG A 110 6.87 -5.36 5.45
C ARG A 110 5.67 -5.62 6.34
N ASN A 111 5.16 -4.55 6.97
CA ASN A 111 4.02 -4.66 7.89
C ASN A 111 2.75 -5.10 7.17
N THR A 112 2.53 -4.58 5.97
CA THR A 112 1.40 -5.01 5.12
C THR A 112 1.46 -6.49 4.79
N ILE A 113 2.66 -7.03 4.49
CA ILE A 113 2.84 -8.47 4.24
C ILE A 113 2.55 -9.27 5.51
N ILE A 114 3.11 -8.87 6.65
CA ILE A 114 2.92 -9.54 7.94
C ILE A 114 1.44 -9.61 8.31
N ASP A 115 0.72 -8.48 8.21
CA ASP A 115 -0.68 -8.37 8.60
C ASP A 115 -1.63 -9.18 7.72
N ASN A 116 -1.24 -9.45 6.46
CA ASN A 116 -2.11 -10.10 5.48
C ASN A 116 -1.76 -11.58 5.22
N MET A 117 -0.53 -12.02 5.53
CA MET A 117 -0.08 -13.38 5.31
C MET A 117 -0.61 -14.33 6.39
N LYS A 118 -1.57 -15.19 6.04
CA LYS A 118 -2.25 -16.08 7.00
C LYS A 118 -1.44 -17.34 7.31
N SER A 119 -0.70 -17.86 6.33
CA SER A 119 0.02 -19.13 6.42
C SER A 119 1.50 -19.00 5.99
N PRO A 120 2.32 -18.24 6.75
CA PRO A 120 3.74 -18.03 6.44
C PRO A 120 4.55 -19.32 6.33
N THR A 121 4.13 -20.39 7.01
CA THR A 121 4.77 -21.72 6.90
C THR A 121 4.57 -22.35 5.53
N THR A 122 3.39 -22.18 4.93
CA THR A 122 3.09 -22.67 3.57
C THR A 122 3.92 -21.91 2.53
N VAL A 123 3.98 -20.58 2.68
CA VAL A 123 4.83 -19.73 1.85
C VAL A 123 6.31 -20.12 1.97
N ALA A 124 6.84 -20.28 3.18
CA ALA A 124 8.23 -20.70 3.40
C ALA A 124 8.51 -22.09 2.82
N SER A 125 7.57 -23.04 2.95
CA SER A 125 7.71 -24.39 2.40
C SER A 125 7.75 -24.38 0.88
N TYR A 126 6.93 -23.55 0.24
CA TYR A 126 6.95 -23.33 -1.21
C TYR A 126 8.30 -22.76 -1.67
N LEU A 127 8.82 -21.74 -0.98
CA LEU A 127 10.15 -21.18 -1.27
C LEU A 127 11.27 -22.22 -1.13
N ALA A 128 11.19 -23.10 -0.13
CA ALA A 128 12.16 -24.17 0.06
C ALA A 128 12.05 -25.25 -1.01
N GLN A 129 10.83 -25.58 -1.44
CA GLN A 129 10.55 -26.54 -2.52
C GLN A 129 11.11 -26.05 -3.87
N GLU A 130 10.99 -24.75 -4.15
CA GLU A 130 11.60 -24.12 -5.33
C GLU A 130 13.13 -24.00 -5.23
N GLY A 131 13.72 -24.40 -4.09
CA GLY A 131 15.17 -24.37 -3.87
C GLY A 131 15.73 -22.96 -3.66
N VAL A 132 14.84 -22.01 -3.37
CA VAL A 132 15.17 -20.59 -3.19
C VAL A 132 15.74 -20.33 -1.80
N ILE A 133 15.09 -20.87 -0.76
CA ILE A 133 15.57 -20.75 0.62
C ILE A 133 16.16 -22.07 1.10
N HIS A 134 17.19 -21.98 1.94
CA HIS A 134 17.81 -23.16 2.53
C HIS A 134 16.90 -23.81 3.59
N SER A 135 17.03 -25.12 3.78
CA SER A 135 16.32 -25.87 4.81
C SER A 135 16.55 -25.33 6.23
N ALA A 136 17.74 -24.80 6.51
CA ALA A 136 18.05 -24.13 7.78
C ALA A 136 17.17 -22.90 8.02
N THR A 137 16.95 -22.06 7.00
CA THR A 137 16.06 -20.89 7.09
C THR A 137 14.61 -21.32 7.25
N LEU A 138 14.15 -22.33 6.51
CA LEU A 138 12.81 -22.89 6.70
C LEU A 138 12.57 -23.36 8.14
N ASN A 139 13.51 -24.11 8.71
CA ASN A 139 13.41 -24.58 10.10
C ASN A 139 13.41 -23.42 11.11
N ALA A 140 14.21 -22.37 10.86
CA ALA A 140 14.23 -21.17 11.70
C ALA A 140 12.91 -20.39 11.66
N VAL A 141 12.24 -20.36 10.50
CA VAL A 141 10.89 -19.79 10.35
C VAL A 141 9.87 -20.67 11.08
N ILE A 142 9.85 -21.99 10.83
CA ILE A 142 8.89 -22.92 11.46
C ILE A 142 8.97 -22.88 12.99
N SER A 143 10.17 -22.66 13.53
CA SER A 143 10.44 -22.61 14.96
C SER A 143 9.89 -21.35 15.66
N GLN A 144 9.46 -20.33 14.92
CA GLN A 144 8.82 -19.15 15.52
C GLN A 144 7.42 -19.50 16.05
N PRO A 145 7.01 -18.93 17.20
CA PRO A 145 5.78 -19.34 17.88
C PRO A 145 4.51 -18.85 17.19
N THR A 146 4.50 -17.59 16.72
CA THR A 146 3.31 -16.95 16.14
C THR A 146 3.41 -16.83 14.61
N PRO A 147 2.30 -16.81 13.86
CA PRO A 147 2.32 -16.51 12.43
C PRO A 147 3.02 -15.18 12.11
N GLU A 148 2.83 -14.15 12.94
CA GLU A 148 3.44 -12.85 12.76
C GLU A 148 4.98 -12.94 12.87
N ASP A 149 5.49 -13.65 13.89
CA ASP A 149 6.93 -13.87 14.07
C ASP A 149 7.51 -14.73 12.94
N LYS A 150 6.74 -15.70 12.42
CA LYS A 150 7.12 -16.50 11.25
C LYS A 150 7.27 -15.60 10.01
N SER A 151 6.29 -14.73 9.75
CA SER A 151 6.33 -13.76 8.65
C SER A 151 7.51 -12.81 8.79
N LYS A 152 7.74 -12.24 9.99
CA LYS A 152 8.90 -11.38 10.28
C LYS A 152 10.21 -12.11 9.99
N LYS A 153 10.38 -13.31 10.55
CA LYS A 153 11.61 -14.10 10.39
C LYS A 153 11.87 -14.48 8.94
N LEU A 154 10.83 -14.79 8.17
CA LEU A 154 10.94 -15.05 6.74
C LEU A 154 11.40 -13.80 5.98
N LEU A 155 10.77 -12.66 6.23
CA LEU A 155 11.09 -11.39 5.57
C LEU A 155 12.47 -10.86 5.95
N ASP A 156 12.98 -11.16 7.14
CA ASP A 156 14.35 -10.83 7.56
C ASP A 156 15.42 -11.64 6.82
N ALA A 157 15.10 -12.89 6.46
CA ALA A 157 16.03 -13.77 5.78
C ALA A 157 16.11 -13.46 4.28
N LEU A 158 14.99 -13.08 3.65
CA LEU A 158 14.86 -12.93 2.19
C LEU A 158 15.89 -11.98 1.53
N PRO A 159 16.25 -10.81 2.10
CA PRO A 159 17.23 -9.91 1.49
C PRO A 159 18.62 -10.53 1.25
N SER A 160 18.96 -11.61 1.97
CA SER A 160 20.22 -12.34 1.78
C SER A 160 20.22 -13.30 0.58
N TYR A 161 19.05 -13.52 -0.04
CA TYR A 161 18.85 -14.37 -1.22
C TYR A 161 18.81 -13.54 -2.50
N ASP A 162 18.75 -14.19 -3.66
CA ASP A 162 18.76 -13.53 -4.97
C ASP A 162 17.39 -12.94 -5.37
N ASP A 163 17.36 -12.26 -6.51
CA ASP A 163 16.12 -11.72 -7.08
C ASP A 163 15.10 -12.82 -7.46
N GLU A 164 15.54 -14.05 -7.73
CA GLU A 164 14.67 -15.19 -7.98
C GLU A 164 13.81 -15.47 -6.74
N SER A 165 14.38 -15.29 -5.54
CA SER A 165 13.64 -15.42 -4.28
C SER A 165 12.47 -14.48 -4.11
N TYR A 166 12.63 -13.24 -4.56
CA TYR A 166 11.58 -12.24 -4.53
C TYR A 166 10.43 -12.62 -5.47
N GLY A 167 10.75 -13.14 -6.66
CA GLY A 167 9.76 -13.62 -7.62
C GLY A 167 8.96 -14.80 -7.06
N CYS A 168 9.62 -15.77 -6.43
CA CYS A 168 8.96 -16.90 -5.80
C CYS A 168 8.10 -16.49 -4.60
N LEU A 169 8.50 -15.46 -3.84
CA LEU A 169 7.63 -14.88 -2.80
C LEU A 169 6.35 -14.34 -3.43
N CYS A 170 6.45 -13.53 -4.48
CA CYS A 170 5.28 -12.96 -5.16
C CYS A 170 4.37 -14.06 -5.76
N ALA A 171 4.94 -15.11 -6.35
CA ALA A 171 4.19 -16.27 -6.82
C ALA A 171 3.43 -16.97 -5.67
N SER A 172 4.12 -17.23 -4.55
CA SER A 172 3.52 -17.89 -3.38
C SER A 172 2.38 -17.06 -2.75
N LEU A 173 2.51 -15.73 -2.72
CA LEU A 173 1.45 -14.82 -2.25
C LEU A 173 0.18 -14.93 -3.11
N ARG A 174 0.33 -15.16 -4.43
CA ARG A 174 -0.81 -15.39 -5.33
C ARG A 174 -1.44 -16.76 -5.14
N GLU A 175 -0.60 -17.80 -5.16
CA GLU A 175 -1.09 -19.18 -5.21
C GLU A 175 -1.58 -19.69 -3.85
N GLN A 176 -0.83 -19.39 -2.78
CA GLN A 176 -1.06 -19.96 -1.45
C GLN A 176 -1.98 -19.05 -0.62
N GLU A 177 -1.71 -17.74 -0.60
CA GLU A 177 -2.44 -16.78 0.24
C GLU A 177 -3.60 -16.08 -0.48
N LYS A 178 -3.69 -16.20 -1.81
CA LYS A 178 -4.66 -15.48 -2.66
C LYS A 178 -4.56 -13.95 -2.53
N LEU A 179 -3.37 -13.45 -2.18
CA LEU A 179 -3.06 -12.02 -2.03
C LEU A 179 -2.55 -11.44 -3.35
N HIS A 180 -3.35 -11.57 -4.42
CA HIS A 180 -2.98 -11.10 -5.76
C HIS A 180 -2.58 -9.63 -5.78
N TRP A 181 -3.35 -8.77 -5.09
CA TRP A 181 -3.08 -7.34 -5.02
C TRP A 181 -1.72 -7.01 -4.40
N LEU A 182 -1.28 -7.78 -3.39
CA LEU A 182 -0.02 -7.54 -2.68
C LEU A 182 1.16 -8.00 -3.53
N ALA A 183 1.05 -9.15 -4.18
CA ALA A 183 2.05 -9.62 -5.14
C ALA A 183 2.21 -8.64 -6.30
N ASP A 184 1.10 -8.15 -6.88
CA ASP A 184 1.14 -7.13 -7.93
C ASP A 184 1.77 -5.83 -7.44
N THR A 185 1.55 -5.46 -6.18
CA THR A 185 2.16 -4.28 -5.53
C THR A 185 3.68 -4.45 -5.45
N LEU A 186 4.14 -5.59 -4.96
CA LEU A 186 5.56 -5.89 -4.82
C LEU A 186 6.31 -5.95 -6.17
N GLU A 187 5.69 -6.47 -7.22
CA GLU A 187 6.34 -6.59 -8.53
C GLU A 187 6.42 -5.29 -9.34
N GLY A 188 5.78 -4.22 -8.88
CA GLY A 188 5.80 -2.95 -9.60
C GLY A 188 7.19 -2.30 -9.62
N GLU A 189 7.47 -1.52 -10.67
CA GLU A 189 8.76 -0.82 -10.86
C GLU A 189 9.06 0.17 -9.73
N GLY A 190 8.02 0.66 -9.05
CA GLY A 190 8.12 1.66 -8.01
C GLY A 190 8.29 3.08 -8.56
N LEU A 191 7.79 4.05 -7.80
CA LEU A 191 7.93 5.46 -8.14
C LEU A 191 9.33 5.97 -7.83
N SER A 192 9.78 6.98 -8.57
CA SER A 192 10.96 7.76 -8.24
C SER A 192 10.83 8.41 -6.86
N VAL A 193 11.99 8.66 -6.24
CA VAL A 193 12.06 9.21 -4.87
C VAL A 193 11.36 10.57 -4.78
N ASP A 194 11.49 11.41 -5.80
CA ASP A 194 10.86 12.73 -5.84
C ASP A 194 9.33 12.64 -5.86
N LYS A 195 8.76 11.73 -6.67
CA LYS A 195 7.32 11.51 -6.74
C LYS A 195 6.77 10.90 -5.45
N LYS A 196 7.49 9.97 -4.83
CA LYS A 196 7.16 9.44 -3.50
C LYS A 196 7.12 10.57 -2.46
N LYS A 197 8.12 11.46 -2.48
CA LYS A 197 8.19 12.62 -1.59
C LYS A 197 7.04 13.60 -1.83
N GLN A 198 6.68 13.87 -3.09
CA GLN A 198 5.52 14.70 -3.42
C GLN A 198 4.21 14.13 -2.89
N ILE A 199 3.97 12.83 -3.05
CA ILE A 199 2.80 12.16 -2.46
C ILE A 199 2.81 12.27 -0.93
N ALA A 200 3.96 12.07 -0.29
CA ALA A 200 4.11 12.16 1.16
C ALA A 200 3.80 13.57 1.68
N ASN A 201 4.39 14.60 1.07
CA ASN A 201 4.20 16.00 1.46
C ASN A 201 2.74 16.46 1.37
N HIS A 202 1.98 15.92 0.40
CA HIS A 202 0.59 16.31 0.17
C HIS A 202 -0.42 15.25 0.61
N ARG A 203 0.00 14.23 1.37
CA ARG A 203 -0.82 13.06 1.72
C ARG A 203 -2.12 13.44 2.40
N ASN A 204 -2.08 14.33 3.40
CA ASN A 204 -3.27 14.74 4.15
C ASN A 204 -4.30 15.43 3.26
N LEU A 205 -3.85 16.30 2.36
CA LEU A 205 -4.72 17.00 1.43
C LEU A 205 -5.36 16.03 0.43
N LEU A 206 -4.57 15.13 -0.14
CA LEU A 206 -5.04 14.08 -1.03
C LEU A 206 -6.09 13.20 -0.34
N VAL A 207 -5.82 12.72 0.89
CA VAL A 207 -6.78 11.91 1.65
C VAL A 207 -8.12 12.63 1.85
N ASN A 208 -8.08 13.94 2.10
CA ASN A 208 -9.27 14.72 2.43
C ASN A 208 -10.06 15.22 1.21
N LYS A 209 -9.40 15.46 0.08
CA LYS A 209 -10.03 16.19 -1.05
C LYS A 209 -10.23 15.33 -2.30
N MET A 210 -9.57 14.19 -2.38
CA MET A 210 -9.65 13.29 -3.52
C MET A 210 -10.98 12.52 -3.56
N ASP A 211 -11.53 12.31 -4.76
CA ASP A 211 -12.63 11.38 -5.01
C ASP A 211 -12.07 9.97 -5.35
N PRO A 212 -12.16 9.00 -4.43
CA PRO A 212 -11.58 7.68 -4.66
C PRO A 212 -12.25 6.90 -5.77
N ASP A 213 -13.56 7.07 -5.98
CA ASP A 213 -14.32 6.18 -6.85
C ASP A 213 -14.01 6.47 -8.33
N THR A 214 -14.03 7.75 -8.72
CA THR A 214 -13.60 8.20 -10.05
C THR A 214 -12.14 7.86 -10.34
N ILE A 215 -11.26 8.00 -9.36
CA ILE A 215 -9.83 7.73 -9.55
C ILE A 215 -9.57 6.24 -9.70
N VAL A 216 -10.17 5.39 -8.87
CA VAL A 216 -9.99 3.94 -8.99
C VAL A 216 -10.52 3.44 -10.33
N GLU A 217 -11.67 3.94 -10.78
CA GLU A 217 -12.22 3.62 -12.10
C GLU A 217 -11.23 4.01 -13.22
N HIS A 218 -10.71 5.24 -13.18
CA HIS A 218 -9.76 5.73 -14.17
C HIS A 218 -8.45 4.93 -14.17
N LEU A 219 -7.88 4.64 -13.00
CA LEU A 219 -6.66 3.86 -12.86
C LEU A 219 -6.83 2.40 -13.31
N SER A 220 -8.01 1.81 -13.05
CA SER A 220 -8.35 0.46 -13.50
C SER A 220 -8.50 0.41 -15.03
N ASN A 221 -9.21 1.38 -15.62
CA ASN A 221 -9.41 1.48 -17.07
C ASN A 221 -8.09 1.65 -17.83
N ASN A 222 -7.12 2.36 -17.24
CA ASN A 222 -5.78 2.53 -17.80
C ASN A 222 -4.79 1.43 -17.40
N LYS A 223 -5.25 0.36 -16.74
CA LYS A 223 -4.44 -0.79 -16.29
C LYS A 223 -3.29 -0.41 -15.33
N VAL A 224 -3.40 0.73 -14.66
CA VAL A 224 -2.48 1.11 -13.58
C VAL A 224 -2.75 0.23 -12.36
N PHE A 225 -4.04 0.08 -12.01
CA PHE A 225 -4.49 -0.83 -10.97
C PHE A 225 -5.01 -2.12 -11.59
N THR A 226 -4.62 -3.25 -11.00
CA THR A 226 -5.25 -4.53 -11.32
C THR A 226 -6.64 -4.58 -10.69
N GLY A 227 -7.52 -5.45 -11.20
CA GLY A 227 -8.87 -5.59 -10.63
C GLY A 227 -8.86 -5.91 -9.13
N HIS A 228 -7.84 -6.62 -8.65
CA HIS A 228 -7.66 -6.92 -7.23
C HIS A 228 -7.26 -5.68 -6.41
N MET A 229 -6.39 -4.81 -6.95
CA MET A 229 -6.02 -3.54 -6.32
C MET A 229 -7.20 -2.57 -6.25
N ALA A 230 -7.97 -2.47 -7.34
CA ALA A 230 -9.19 -1.67 -7.39
C ALA A 230 -10.22 -2.16 -6.35
N ASN A 231 -10.48 -3.46 -6.28
CA ASN A 231 -11.35 -4.05 -5.26
C ASN A 231 -10.84 -3.82 -3.83
N CYS A 232 -9.52 -3.88 -3.62
CA CYS A 232 -8.91 -3.58 -2.32
C CYS A 232 -9.18 -2.12 -1.91
N CYS A 233 -9.04 -1.16 -2.83
CA CYS A 233 -9.34 0.24 -2.55
C CYS A 233 -10.83 0.44 -2.25
N LEU A 234 -11.70 -0.04 -3.12
CA LEU A 234 -13.17 0.15 -3.03
C LEU A 234 -13.81 -0.59 -1.84
N GLY A 235 -13.17 -1.65 -1.33
CA GLY A 235 -13.63 -2.39 -0.16
C GLY A 235 -13.48 -1.65 1.17
N ALA A 236 -12.88 -0.45 1.22
CA ALA A 236 -12.80 0.36 2.42
C ALA A 236 -14.14 1.08 2.71
N LYS A 237 -14.45 1.31 4.00
CA LYS A 237 -15.76 1.84 4.43
C LYS A 237 -15.90 3.35 4.24
N SER A 238 -14.84 4.11 4.53
CA SER A 238 -14.84 5.57 4.43
C SER A 238 -14.11 6.02 3.17
N ARG A 239 -14.45 7.22 2.69
CA ARG A 239 -13.79 7.84 1.54
C ARG A 239 -12.30 8.07 1.82
N GLU A 240 -11.99 8.50 3.03
CA GLU A 240 -10.63 8.76 3.51
C GLU A 240 -9.80 7.47 3.54
N ASP A 241 -10.39 6.34 3.97
CA ASP A 241 -9.70 5.04 3.97
C ASP A 241 -9.48 4.51 2.55
N LYS A 242 -10.44 4.72 1.63
CA LYS A 242 -10.25 4.41 0.21
C LYS A 242 -9.07 5.23 -0.34
N ASN A 243 -9.04 6.54 -0.07
CA ASN A 243 -7.96 7.43 -0.49
C ASN A 243 -6.60 7.00 0.11
N LYS A 244 -6.54 6.68 1.40
CA LYS A 244 -5.32 6.14 2.03
C LYS A 244 -4.83 4.86 1.34
N ARG A 245 -5.73 3.96 0.96
CA ARG A 245 -5.38 2.73 0.22
C ARG A 245 -4.83 3.04 -1.17
N ILE A 246 -5.44 3.95 -1.91
CA ILE A 246 -4.94 4.40 -3.23
C ILE A 246 -3.51 4.93 -3.09
N LEU A 247 -3.29 5.85 -2.13
CA LEU A 247 -1.97 6.44 -1.87
C LEU A 247 -0.94 5.44 -1.31
N HIS A 248 -1.39 4.33 -0.73
CA HIS A 248 -0.52 3.24 -0.27
C HIS A 248 -0.03 2.35 -1.43
N LEU A 249 -0.86 2.17 -2.45
CA LEU A 249 -0.53 1.34 -3.62
C LEU A 249 0.25 2.10 -4.70
N LEU A 250 0.07 3.41 -4.79
CA LEU A 250 0.74 4.29 -5.75
C LEU A 250 2.29 4.22 -5.74
N PRO A 251 2.98 4.22 -4.58
CA PRO A 251 4.45 4.14 -4.51
C PRO A 251 5.07 2.94 -5.23
N SER A 252 4.29 1.90 -5.47
CA SER A 252 4.72 0.69 -6.17
C SER A 252 4.57 0.80 -7.69
N ARG A 253 3.90 1.82 -8.21
CA ARG A 253 3.64 2.00 -9.65
C ARG A 253 4.78 2.75 -10.32
N SER A 254 4.85 2.72 -11.65
CA SER A 254 5.88 3.44 -12.41
C SER A 254 5.60 4.96 -12.45
N ASP A 255 6.61 5.76 -12.77
CA ASP A 255 6.44 7.22 -12.93
C ASP A 255 5.45 7.56 -14.07
N ARG A 256 5.35 6.71 -15.09
CA ARG A 256 4.32 6.86 -16.13
C ARG A 256 2.91 6.72 -15.54
N ASP A 257 2.73 5.75 -14.64
CA ASP A 257 1.45 5.51 -13.99
C ASP A 257 1.08 6.65 -13.02
N PHE A 258 2.08 7.32 -12.43
CA PHE A 258 1.87 8.55 -11.66
C PHE A 258 1.28 9.69 -12.52
N GLY A 259 1.73 9.83 -13.77
CA GLY A 259 1.11 10.78 -14.71
C GLY A 259 -0.36 10.44 -15.01
N LEU A 260 -0.69 9.15 -15.12
CA LEU A 260 -2.08 8.70 -15.26
C LEU A 260 -2.92 8.98 -14.00
N PHE A 261 -2.32 8.89 -12.81
CA PHE A 261 -2.96 9.30 -11.56
C PHE A 261 -3.24 10.82 -11.53
N CYS A 262 -2.29 11.65 -11.96
CA CYS A 262 -2.51 13.09 -12.10
C CYS A 262 -3.61 13.40 -13.14
N THR A 263 -3.68 12.64 -14.22
CA THR A 263 -4.76 12.75 -15.22
C THR A 263 -6.13 12.34 -14.64
N ALA A 264 -6.17 11.30 -13.80
CA ALA A 264 -7.37 10.89 -13.09
C ALA A 264 -7.89 12.01 -12.16
N LEU A 265 -6.98 12.67 -11.42
CA LEU A 265 -7.32 13.82 -10.57
C LEU A 265 -7.90 14.99 -11.36
N ARG A 266 -7.50 15.17 -12.63
CA ARG A 266 -8.06 16.21 -13.52
C ARG A 266 -9.41 15.84 -14.14
N THR A 267 -9.86 14.59 -13.99
CA THR A 267 -11.16 14.15 -14.52
C THR A 267 -12.31 14.76 -13.72
N ASP A 268 -12.08 15.10 -12.45
CA ASP A 268 -13.01 15.85 -11.61
C ASP A 268 -12.50 17.28 -11.45
N ASP A 269 -13.30 18.25 -11.91
CA ASP A 269 -12.99 19.68 -11.85
C ASP A 269 -12.63 20.14 -10.43
N LYS A 270 -13.18 19.48 -9.40
CA LYS A 270 -12.92 19.81 -8.00
C LYS A 270 -11.57 19.32 -7.50
N SER A 271 -10.97 18.32 -8.13
CA SER A 271 -9.67 17.75 -7.73
C SER A 271 -8.54 18.04 -8.71
N ALA A 272 -8.82 18.73 -9.83
CA ALA A 272 -7.81 19.12 -10.82
C ALA A 272 -6.61 19.87 -10.22
N TYR A 273 -6.84 20.76 -9.24
CA TYR A 273 -5.76 21.50 -8.57
C TYR A 273 -4.78 20.60 -7.80
N LEU A 274 -5.21 19.41 -7.37
CA LEU A 274 -4.34 18.44 -6.70
C LEU A 274 -3.32 17.85 -7.67
N ALA A 275 -3.68 17.70 -8.94
CA ALA A 275 -2.76 17.24 -9.98
C ALA A 275 -1.65 18.28 -10.24
N ASP A 276 -2.03 19.55 -10.36
CA ASP A 276 -1.07 20.65 -10.59
C ASP A 276 -0.12 20.83 -9.39
N LEU A 277 -0.64 20.65 -8.17
CA LEU A 277 0.16 20.61 -6.94
C LEU A 277 1.20 19.48 -6.98
N LEU A 278 0.81 18.29 -7.44
CA LEU A 278 1.68 17.11 -7.49
C LEU A 278 2.69 17.16 -8.64
N GLU A 279 2.38 17.77 -9.77
CA GLU A 279 3.32 17.89 -10.88
C GLU A 279 4.39 18.96 -10.65
N GLY A 280 4.20 19.83 -9.65
CA GLY A 280 5.13 20.91 -9.34
C GLY A 280 5.00 22.11 -10.28
N GLU A 281 4.00 22.12 -11.17
CA GLU A 281 3.63 23.28 -11.98
C GLU A 281 2.85 24.34 -11.16
N GLY A 282 2.50 24.03 -9.91
CA GLY A 282 1.75 24.88 -9.00
C GLY A 282 2.57 26.00 -8.35
N VAL A 283 2.55 27.18 -8.99
CA VAL A 283 2.65 28.52 -8.39
C VAL A 283 2.02 28.55 -6.98
N ASN A 284 2.79 28.92 -5.95
CA ASN A 284 2.38 29.26 -4.57
C ASN A 284 0.88 29.00 -4.24
N LEU A 285 0.48 27.73 -4.09
CA LEU A 285 -0.92 27.34 -3.85
C LEU A 285 -1.50 27.90 -2.54
N ASN A 286 -0.63 28.27 -1.59
CA ASN A 286 -1.04 28.97 -0.37
C ASN A 286 -1.87 30.22 -0.67
N THR A 287 -1.58 30.94 -1.75
CA THR A 287 -2.35 32.13 -2.13
C THR A 287 -3.77 31.77 -2.57
N ARG A 288 -3.92 30.67 -3.32
CA ARG A 288 -5.20 30.28 -3.94
C ARG A 288 -6.17 29.62 -2.95
N ILE A 289 -5.65 28.80 -2.03
CA ILE A 289 -6.47 28.15 -1.00
C ILE A 289 -7.06 29.20 -0.04
N MET A 290 -6.28 30.23 0.31
CA MET A 290 -6.76 31.33 1.14
C MET A 290 -7.87 32.14 0.45
N ASP A 291 -7.78 32.34 -0.87
CA ASP A 291 -8.81 33.07 -1.61
C ASP A 291 -10.14 32.30 -1.71
N GLU A 292 -10.10 30.96 -1.78
CA GLU A 292 -11.30 30.13 -1.90
C GLU A 292 -12.04 29.91 -0.56
N GLU A 293 -11.30 29.78 0.56
CA GLU A 293 -11.89 29.84 1.91
C GLU A 293 -12.45 31.24 2.21
N ALA A 294 -11.78 32.31 1.80
CA ALA A 294 -12.31 33.67 1.94
C ALA A 294 -13.58 33.90 1.11
N ALA A 295 -13.72 33.25 -0.06
CA ALA A 295 -14.91 33.33 -0.89
C ALA A 295 -16.11 32.56 -0.28
N THR A 296 -15.86 31.39 0.32
CA THR A 296 -16.93 30.61 0.98
C THR A 296 -17.43 31.29 2.26
N VAL A 297 -16.58 31.97 3.01
CA VAL A 297 -17.00 32.77 4.18
C VAL A 297 -17.81 34.01 3.76
N LYS A 298 -17.54 34.63 2.61
CA LYS A 298 -18.31 35.78 2.10
C LYS A 298 -19.71 35.42 1.61
N SER A 299 -19.94 34.18 1.18
CA SER A 299 -21.26 33.74 0.68
C SER A 299 -22.24 33.35 1.80
N ALA A 300 -21.82 33.30 3.06
CA ALA A 300 -22.63 32.83 4.19
C ALA A 300 -23.25 33.95 5.06
N VAL A 301 -23.24 35.22 4.64
CA VAL A 301 -23.90 36.31 5.37
C VAL A 301 -25.35 36.47 4.90
N PRO A 302 -26.36 36.20 5.75
CA PRO A 302 -27.74 36.49 5.42
C PRO A 302 -28.00 37.99 5.60
N MET A 303 -28.66 38.54 4.59
CA MET A 303 -29.28 39.84 4.54
C MET A 303 -30.24 40.03 5.74
N GLN A 304 -29.80 40.72 6.80
CA GLN A 304 -30.69 41.36 7.77
C GLN A 304 -30.54 42.87 7.66
N SER A 305 -31.65 43.50 7.25
CA SER A 305 -31.80 44.93 7.06
C SER A 305 -32.17 45.64 8.37
N ALA A 306 -31.54 46.79 8.57
CA ALA A 306 -32.02 47.99 9.28
C ALA A 306 -32.51 47.90 10.74
N MET A 307 -31.73 48.48 11.68
CA MET A 307 -32.06 49.79 12.28
C MET A 307 -31.03 50.26 13.33
N LYS A 308 -30.72 51.56 13.23
CA LYS A 308 -30.33 52.54 14.27
C LYS A 308 -28.98 52.41 14.98
N ALA A 309 -28.06 53.24 14.47
CA ALA A 309 -27.26 54.24 15.17
C ALA A 309 -27.12 54.12 16.70
N ASN A 310 -25.88 53.89 17.15
CA ASN A 310 -25.27 54.86 18.06
C ASN A 310 -23.73 54.82 17.98
N THR A 311 -23.21 56.01 17.73
CA THR A 311 -21.83 56.48 17.87
C THR A 311 -21.23 56.08 19.21
N THR A 312 -20.02 55.51 19.24
CA THR A 312 -18.95 55.89 20.20
C THR A 312 -17.59 55.37 19.69
N THR A 313 -16.69 56.34 19.59
CA THR A 313 -15.24 56.34 19.33
C THR A 313 -14.40 55.38 20.19
N GLY A 314 -13.31 54.86 19.60
CA GLY A 314 -12.06 54.66 20.35
C GLY A 314 -11.16 53.49 19.92
N SER A 315 -9.90 53.82 19.63
CA SER A 315 -8.70 52.97 19.74
C SER A 315 -8.12 52.32 18.48
N THR A 316 -7.21 53.10 17.86
CA THR A 316 -5.83 52.78 17.47
C THR A 316 -5.30 51.38 17.80
N GLY A 317 -4.62 50.78 16.80
CA GLY A 317 -3.76 49.60 16.96
C GLY A 317 -3.24 49.07 15.61
N GLU A 318 -2.15 49.66 15.12
CA GLU A 318 -1.29 49.11 14.08
C GLU A 318 -0.66 47.77 14.55
N GLY A 319 -0.42 46.83 13.63
CA GLY A 319 0.24 45.57 14.00
C GLY A 319 0.47 44.60 12.86
N LEU A 320 1.53 44.89 12.11
CA LEU A 320 2.31 44.12 11.14
C LEU A 320 2.09 42.60 10.96
N ASN A 321 2.32 42.26 9.70
CA ASN A 321 2.24 41.00 8.99
C ASN A 321 3.44 40.05 9.24
N SER A 322 3.30 38.83 8.72
CA SER A 322 4.31 37.81 8.34
C SER A 322 4.76 36.77 9.38
N GLY A 323 4.47 35.51 9.05
CA GLY A 323 5.14 34.32 9.58
C GLY A 323 5.36 33.35 8.42
N ILE A 324 6.56 33.35 7.87
CA ILE A 324 7.05 32.31 6.95
C ILE A 324 7.78 31.30 7.83
N ASP A 325 7.28 30.06 7.86
CA ASP A 325 7.90 28.95 8.57
C ASP A 325 9.01 28.35 7.68
N LEU A 326 10.26 28.61 8.05
CA LEU A 326 11.46 28.01 7.47
C LEU A 326 12.19 27.26 8.58
N SER A 327 11.58 26.22 9.10
CA SER A 327 12.23 25.31 10.04
C SER A 327 13.22 24.39 9.30
N PRO A 328 14.53 24.39 9.62
CA PRO A 328 15.48 23.44 9.07
C PRO A 328 15.15 22.02 9.56
N ASN A 329 14.88 21.10 8.63
CA ASN A 329 14.66 19.68 8.92
C ASN A 329 15.99 18.93 8.81
N VAL A 330 16.47 18.35 9.92
CA VAL A 330 17.73 17.60 9.98
C VAL A 330 17.42 16.11 10.11
N LYS A 331 17.64 15.38 9.02
CA LYS A 331 17.43 13.94 8.96
C LYS A 331 18.67 13.16 9.42
N MET A 332 18.49 12.20 10.32
CA MET A 332 19.53 11.24 10.70
C MET A 332 19.42 9.97 9.86
N ASP A 333 20.48 9.60 9.12
CA ASP A 333 20.54 8.34 8.39
C ASP A 333 21.32 7.28 9.19
N ALA A 334 20.74 6.10 9.39
CA ALA A 334 21.42 4.95 9.96
C ALA A 334 22.32 4.29 8.89
N GLY A 335 23.62 4.54 8.93
CA GLY A 335 24.59 4.05 7.94
C GLY A 335 24.94 2.55 8.03
N GLN A 336 25.28 1.95 6.87
CA GLN A 336 25.64 0.53 6.63
C GLN A 336 27.12 0.37 6.14
N GLU A 337 27.82 -0.64 6.71
CA GLU A 337 28.96 -1.51 6.23
C GLU A 337 30.44 -1.07 6.04
N LEU A 338 31.40 -1.87 6.61
CA LEU A 338 32.33 -2.85 5.94
C LEU A 338 33.43 -3.41 6.89
N GLY A 339 33.51 -4.74 7.06
CA GLY A 339 34.74 -5.56 7.18
C GLY A 339 35.67 -5.54 8.42
N SER A 340 35.65 -6.65 9.17
CA SER A 340 36.82 -7.44 9.66
C SER A 340 37.37 -7.29 11.12
N VAL A 341 37.22 -8.41 11.85
CA VAL A 341 37.95 -8.96 13.04
C VAL A 341 37.72 -8.31 14.41
N GLY A 342 37.10 -9.08 15.31
CA GLY A 342 36.78 -8.71 16.71
C GLY A 342 37.99 -8.67 17.67
N PRO A 343 37.79 -8.38 18.98
CA PRO A 343 36.73 -9.02 19.79
C PRO A 343 35.92 -8.13 20.78
N ALA A 344 34.70 -8.63 21.08
CA ALA A 344 33.79 -8.44 22.23
C ALA A 344 32.36 -7.96 21.82
N PRO A 345 31.28 -8.67 22.22
CA PRO A 345 29.94 -8.41 21.71
C PRO A 345 29.22 -7.30 22.48
N GLY A 346 28.60 -6.36 21.77
CA GLY A 346 27.53 -5.52 22.35
C GLY A 346 27.67 -4.00 22.24
N ARG A 347 28.41 -3.44 21.28
CA ARG A 347 28.39 -1.98 21.05
C ARG A 347 28.37 -1.65 19.57
N LEU A 348 27.20 -1.25 19.06
CA LEU A 348 27.05 -0.64 17.75
C LEU A 348 27.81 0.71 17.78
N MET A 349 28.87 0.83 16.98
CA MET A 349 29.56 2.10 16.77
C MET A 349 28.69 2.95 15.83
N SER A 350 27.95 3.90 16.39
CA SER A 350 27.13 4.85 15.63
C SER A 350 28.05 5.92 15.03
N ALA A 351 27.95 6.15 13.72
CA ALA A 351 28.58 7.31 13.10
C ALA A 351 27.88 8.56 13.64
N VAL A 352 28.58 9.35 14.46
CA VAL A 352 28.02 10.56 15.05
C VAL A 352 27.81 11.58 13.93
N SER A 353 26.55 11.80 13.58
CA SER A 353 26.18 12.88 12.65
C SER A 353 26.30 14.22 13.39
N SER A 354 26.64 15.30 12.67
CA SER A 354 26.70 16.64 13.26
C SER A 354 25.95 17.67 12.42
N ALA A 355 25.24 18.59 13.06
CA ALA A 355 24.49 19.66 12.41
C ALA A 355 24.78 21.03 13.06
N VAL A 356 24.77 22.08 12.23
CA VAL A 356 24.93 23.47 12.66
C VAL A 356 23.62 24.22 12.40
N VAL A 357 23.07 24.89 13.42
CA VAL A 357 21.76 25.56 13.36
C VAL A 357 21.86 27.02 13.82
N PRO A 358 21.23 27.99 13.15
CA PRO A 358 21.19 29.36 13.64
C PRO A 358 20.48 29.50 14.99
N VAL A 359 20.94 30.44 15.83
CA VAL A 359 20.28 30.77 17.11
C VAL A 359 18.85 31.25 16.87
N SER A 360 17.95 30.94 17.79
CA SER A 360 16.52 31.27 17.77
C SER A 360 15.66 30.59 16.70
N MET A 361 16.20 29.60 15.98
CA MET A 361 15.44 28.82 15.01
C MET A 361 14.86 27.54 15.63
N PRO A 362 13.62 27.16 15.30
CA PRO A 362 13.10 25.84 15.64
C PRO A 362 13.87 24.74 14.89
N VAL A 363 13.99 23.57 15.50
CA VAL A 363 14.64 22.39 14.90
C VAL A 363 13.74 21.18 15.06
N ILE A 364 13.66 20.37 13.99
CA ILE A 364 13.04 19.05 14.04
C ILE A 364 14.12 18.03 13.74
N LEU A 365 14.31 17.10 14.68
CA LEU A 365 15.19 15.94 14.52
C LEU A 365 14.33 14.73 14.20
N GLU A 366 14.58 14.09 13.06
CA GLU A 366 13.83 12.92 12.61
C GLU A 366 14.73 11.68 12.58
N VAL A 367 14.23 10.60 13.18
CA VAL A 367 14.85 9.26 13.13
C VAL A 367 13.80 8.27 12.63
N SER A 368 14.14 7.52 11.58
CA SER A 368 13.30 6.44 11.05
C SER A 368 13.85 5.08 11.47
N GLY A 369 13.02 4.25 12.10
CA GLY A 369 13.33 2.89 12.50
C GLY A 369 12.21 2.29 13.35
N GLU A 370 11.98 0.98 13.23
CA GLU A 370 10.99 0.27 14.06
C GLU A 370 11.57 0.07 15.47
N VAL A 371 11.11 0.86 16.44
CA VAL A 371 11.49 0.69 17.85
C VAL A 371 10.32 0.89 18.80
N ASP A 372 10.27 0.04 19.83
CA ASP A 372 9.36 0.16 20.96
C ASP A 372 9.94 1.07 22.04
N GLY A 373 9.09 1.93 22.60
CA GLY A 373 9.45 2.77 23.75
C GLY A 373 10.52 3.81 23.43
N ALA A 374 10.49 4.39 22.23
CA ALA A 374 11.43 5.43 21.82
C ALA A 374 11.52 6.57 22.85
N GLN A 375 12.74 6.90 23.24
CA GLN A 375 13.05 7.93 24.21
C GLN A 375 14.16 8.83 23.67
N TRP A 376 13.92 10.15 23.76
CA TRP A 376 14.91 11.16 23.44
C TRP A 376 15.73 11.55 24.67
N LEU A 377 17.04 11.63 24.49
CA LEU A 377 18.00 12.10 25.49
C LEU A 377 18.78 13.29 24.95
N TYR A 378 19.12 14.21 25.84
CA TYR A 378 20.01 15.34 25.60
C TYR A 378 21.18 15.23 26.56
N ASN A 379 22.40 15.11 26.01
CA ASN A 379 23.62 14.85 26.76
C ASN A 379 23.49 13.67 27.75
N GLY A 380 22.76 12.62 27.33
CA GLY A 380 22.52 11.42 28.14
C GLY A 380 21.38 11.53 29.16
N GLU A 381 20.73 12.69 29.30
CA GLU A 381 19.58 12.88 30.19
C GLU A 381 18.25 12.86 29.43
N SER A 382 17.20 12.27 30.01
CA SER A 382 15.90 12.20 29.33
C SER A 382 15.23 13.56 29.15
N LEU A 383 14.70 13.79 27.94
CA LEU A 383 13.99 15.03 27.57
C LEU A 383 12.49 15.05 27.90
N ALA A 384 11.92 13.96 28.45
CA ALA A 384 10.47 13.73 28.54
C ALA A 384 9.64 14.79 29.31
N ARG A 385 10.28 15.78 29.96
CA ARG A 385 9.59 16.80 30.76
C ARG A 385 10.22 18.20 30.70
N ARG A 386 11.12 18.46 29.75
CA ARG A 386 11.73 19.81 29.63
C ARG A 386 10.83 20.72 28.80
N PRO A 387 10.54 21.96 29.25
CA PRO A 387 9.82 22.94 28.44
C PRO A 387 10.61 23.29 27.18
N GLY A 388 9.91 23.54 26.07
CA GLY A 388 10.52 23.84 24.77
C GLY A 388 10.87 22.61 23.91
N PHE A 389 10.60 21.40 24.41
CA PHE A 389 10.77 20.15 23.69
C PHE A 389 9.42 19.43 23.52
N ARG A 390 9.13 18.95 22.31
CA ARG A 390 8.01 18.04 22.05
C ARG A 390 8.50 16.83 21.28
N ALA A 391 8.29 15.64 21.83
CA ALA A 391 8.63 14.40 21.15
C ALA A 391 7.35 13.71 20.66
N THR A 392 7.37 13.23 19.42
CA THR A 392 6.32 12.42 18.80
C THR A 392 6.93 11.11 18.30
N SER A 393 6.13 10.05 18.34
CA SER A 393 6.56 8.72 17.93
C SER A 393 5.35 7.94 17.43
N ASP A 394 5.40 7.46 16.19
CA ASP A 394 4.34 6.63 15.59
C ASP A 394 4.73 5.15 15.49
N GLY A 395 5.89 4.77 16.05
CA GLY A 395 6.45 3.42 16.04
C GLY A 395 7.46 3.15 14.93
N PHE A 396 7.49 3.99 13.88
CA PHE A 396 8.49 3.92 12.82
C PHE A 396 9.23 5.25 12.60
N LEU A 397 8.53 6.37 12.75
CA LEU A 397 9.08 7.71 12.72
C LEU A 397 9.06 8.29 14.14
N HIS A 398 10.23 8.75 14.58
CA HIS A 398 10.43 9.39 15.86
C HIS A 398 10.96 10.80 15.63
N GLU A 399 10.24 11.78 16.17
CA GLU A 399 10.56 13.18 15.96
C GLU A 399 10.78 13.87 17.31
N LEU A 400 11.77 14.76 17.35
CA LEU A 400 11.97 15.70 18.45
C LEU A 400 11.91 17.12 17.89
N HIS A 401 10.90 17.86 18.31
CA HIS A 401 10.76 19.27 18.06
C HIS A 401 11.41 20.07 19.19
N ILE A 402 12.30 20.98 18.80
CA ILE A 402 12.94 21.97 19.67
C ILE A 402 12.39 23.33 19.23
N ASP A 403 11.63 23.99 20.09
CA ASP A 403 10.90 25.21 19.71
C ASP A 403 11.83 26.36 19.32
N CYS A 404 12.99 26.46 19.97
CA CYS A 404 13.94 27.56 19.78
C CYS A 404 15.34 27.10 20.18
N MET A 405 16.26 27.03 19.22
CA MET A 405 17.64 26.63 19.47
C MET A 405 18.41 27.78 20.14
N THR A 406 19.09 27.50 21.25
CA THR A 406 19.95 28.46 21.96
C THR A 406 21.32 27.82 22.23
N PRO A 407 22.39 28.60 22.46
CA PRO A 407 23.72 28.03 22.75
C PRO A 407 23.76 27.08 23.95
N ASP A 408 22.86 27.28 24.92
CA ASP A 408 22.71 26.38 26.08
C ASP A 408 22.11 25.01 25.73
N LEU A 409 21.54 24.88 24.54
CA LEU A 409 21.01 23.64 23.99
C LEU A 409 22.00 22.93 23.05
N ASP A 410 23.21 23.47 22.84
CA ASP A 410 24.25 22.78 22.11
C ASP A 410 24.60 21.46 22.82
N GLY A 411 24.72 20.37 22.05
CA GLY A 411 24.99 19.07 22.66
C GLY A 411 24.66 17.89 21.76
N THR A 412 24.68 16.71 22.38
CA THR A 412 24.35 15.45 21.71
C THR A 412 22.92 15.07 22.02
N TYR A 413 22.13 14.88 20.97
CA TYR A 413 20.77 14.37 21.03
C TYR A 413 20.79 12.90 20.62
N THR A 414 20.19 12.05 21.45
CA THR A 414 20.13 10.62 21.23
C THR A 414 18.69 10.17 21.18
N CYS A 415 18.30 9.46 20.12
CA CYS A 415 17.06 8.69 20.10
C CYS A 415 17.40 7.23 20.39
N GLN A 416 16.89 6.68 21.49
CA GLN A 416 17.08 5.26 21.84
C GLN A 416 15.75 4.54 21.93
N GLY A 417 15.72 3.26 21.56
CA GLY A 417 14.53 2.42 21.68
C GLY A 417 14.88 0.94 21.66
N ARG A 418 13.88 0.08 21.87
CA ARG A 418 14.05 -1.37 21.80
C ARG A 418 13.60 -1.85 20.42
N ALA A 419 14.52 -2.45 19.66
CA ALA A 419 14.19 -3.09 18.40
C ALA A 419 13.34 -4.36 18.63
N PRO A 420 12.62 -4.86 17.61
CA PRO A 420 11.77 -6.04 17.73
C PRO A 420 12.51 -7.32 18.17
N ASP A 421 13.82 -7.40 17.96
CA ASP A 421 14.67 -8.50 18.40
C ASP A 421 15.05 -8.45 19.89
N GLY A 422 14.58 -7.42 20.61
CA GLY A 422 14.89 -7.16 22.01
C GLY A 422 16.19 -6.38 22.23
N GLY A 423 16.95 -6.10 21.17
CA GLY A 423 18.14 -5.26 21.20
C GLY A 423 17.81 -3.81 21.51
N THR A 424 18.73 -3.10 22.16
CA THR A 424 18.64 -1.64 22.28
C THR A 424 19.38 -1.01 21.12
N VAL A 425 18.69 -0.14 20.37
CA VAL A 425 19.27 0.63 19.28
C VAL A 425 19.27 2.10 19.65
N SER A 426 20.31 2.83 19.25
CA SER A 426 20.45 4.24 19.53
C SER A 426 21.04 4.98 18.33
N CYS A 427 20.45 6.12 17.98
CA CYS A 427 20.96 7.05 16.99
C CYS A 427 21.37 8.35 17.67
N GLU A 428 22.55 8.89 17.34
CA GLU A 428 23.12 10.08 17.97
C GLU A 428 23.43 11.16 16.93
N ILE A 429 23.05 12.40 17.24
CA ILE A 429 23.46 13.59 16.49
C ILE A 429 24.02 14.64 17.43
N LYS A 430 25.08 15.31 17.02
CA LYS A 430 25.60 16.50 17.69
C LYS A 430 25.06 17.75 17.01
N VAL A 431 24.36 18.60 17.76
CA VAL A 431 23.84 19.88 17.26
C VAL A 431 24.62 21.01 17.92
N THR A 432 25.08 21.95 17.11
CA THR A 432 25.77 23.17 17.57
C THR A 432 25.14 24.40 16.96
N THR A 433 25.04 25.48 17.72
CA THR A 433 24.50 26.74 17.22
C THR A 433 25.55 27.58 16.50
N VAL A 434 25.08 28.43 15.58
CA VAL A 434 25.88 29.49 14.96
C VAL A 434 25.14 30.82 15.12
N GLU A 435 25.87 31.87 15.51
CA GLU A 435 25.35 33.23 15.64
C GLU A 435 25.01 33.88 14.30
#